data_AF-A0A1I4UVJ1-F1
#
_entry.id   AF-A0A1I4UVJ1-F1
#
_cell.length_a   1.000
_cell.length_b   1.000
_cell.length_c   1.000
_cell.angle_alpha   90.00
_cell.angle_beta   90.00
_cell.angle_gamma   90.00
#
_symmetry.space_group_name_H-M   'P 1'
#
loop_
_entity.id
_entity.type
_entity.pdbx_description
1 polymer ?
#
loop_
_entity_poly.entity_id
_entity_poly.type
_entity_poly.pdbx_seq_one_letter_code
_entity_poly.pdbx_strand_id
1 'polypeptide(L)'
;MAPASRSADFRRVGVHYAPHHIGIPTEVPRAQERYAARVGTYTSDDLSGALPIQRHRFDEDSSLQPLLRSQPHLAYKVSDLDAAWPATS
;
A
#
# COMPACT_ATOMS: atom_id res chain seq x y z
N MET A 1 -34.26 9.17 -1.18
CA MET A 1 -33.65 8.57 -2.39
C MET A 1 -32.14 8.75 -2.25
N ALA A 2 -31.40 7.68 -1.90
CA ALA A 2 -29.94 7.76 -1.76
C ALA A 2 -29.29 7.78 -3.15
N PRO A 3 -28.22 8.56 -3.39
CA PRO A 3 -27.53 8.53 -4.67
C PRO A 3 -26.90 7.15 -4.88
N ALA A 4 -27.05 6.60 -6.08
CA ALA A 4 -26.38 5.36 -6.48
C ALA A 4 -24.87 5.51 -6.30
N SER A 5 -24.28 4.60 -5.54
CA SER A 5 -22.83 4.44 -5.43
C SER A 5 -22.28 4.19 -6.83
N ARG A 6 -21.57 5.17 -7.39
CA ARG A 6 -20.71 4.92 -8.54
C ARG A 6 -19.55 4.08 -8.03
N SER A 7 -19.61 2.77 -8.25
CA SER A 7 -18.41 1.94 -8.31
C SER A 7 -17.57 2.45 -9.48
N ALA A 8 -16.68 3.40 -9.22
CA ALA A 8 -15.65 3.76 -10.17
C ALA A 8 -14.76 2.53 -10.34
N ASP A 9 -14.75 1.94 -11.54
CA ASP A 9 -13.73 0.97 -11.91
C ASP A 9 -12.38 1.69 -11.81
N PHE A 10 -11.59 1.33 -10.79
CA PHE A 10 -10.29 1.92 -10.53
C PHE A 10 -9.24 1.43 -11.54
N ARG A 11 -9.55 0.41 -12.34
CA ARG A 11 -8.60 -0.22 -13.26
C ARG A 11 -8.47 0.62 -14.52
N ARG A 12 -7.22 0.82 -14.96
CA ARG A 12 -6.91 1.44 -16.25
C ARG A 12 -6.92 0.38 -17.35
N VAL A 13 -7.47 0.74 -18.51
CA VAL A 13 -7.50 -0.13 -19.69
C VAL A 13 -6.07 -0.47 -20.11
N GLY A 14 -5.79 -1.74 -20.39
CA GLY A 14 -4.47 -2.22 -20.79
C GLY A 14 -3.46 -2.40 -19.66
N VAL A 15 -3.84 -2.09 -18.40
CA VAL A 15 -2.97 -2.32 -17.24
C VAL A 15 -3.39 -3.61 -16.52
N HIS A 16 -2.42 -4.50 -16.30
CA HIS A 16 -2.63 -5.70 -15.49
C HIS A 16 -2.31 -5.39 -14.03
N TYR A 17 -3.18 -5.82 -13.12
CA TYR A 17 -3.05 -5.66 -11.67
C TYR A 17 -3.01 -7.03 -11.00
N ALA A 18 -1.99 -7.28 -10.17
CA ALA A 18 -1.89 -8.47 -9.35
C ALA A 18 -1.78 -8.09 -7.86
N PRO A 19 -2.58 -8.68 -6.95
CA PRO A 19 -2.38 -8.51 -5.51
C PRO A 19 -0.94 -8.82 -5.13
N HIS A 20 -0.30 -7.94 -4.38
CA HIS A 20 1.11 -8.06 -4.03
C HIS A 20 1.32 -8.30 -2.53
N HIS A 21 0.72 -7.49 -1.67
CA HIS A 21 0.70 -7.71 -0.22
C HIS A 21 -0.44 -6.94 0.44
N ILE A 22 -0.75 -7.31 1.68
CA ILE A 22 -1.54 -6.49 2.61
C ILE A 22 -0.57 -5.75 3.52
N GLY A 23 -0.63 -4.41 3.50
CA GLY A 23 0.13 -3.56 4.42
C GLY A 23 -0.71 -3.28 5.66
N ILE A 24 -0.14 -3.49 6.85
CA ILE A 24 -0.79 -3.26 8.14
C ILE A 24 0.11 -2.34 8.98
N PRO A 25 -0.33 -1.09 9.24
CA PRO A 25 0.35 -0.21 10.18
C PRO A 25 0.43 -0.83 11.58
N THR A 26 1.53 -0.57 12.28
CA THR A 26 1.74 -1.04 13.65
C THR A 26 2.65 -0.10 14.43
N GLU A 27 2.41 -0.01 15.73
CA GLU A 27 3.29 0.67 16.68
C GLU A 27 4.30 -0.30 17.33
N VAL A 28 4.11 -1.61 17.15
CA VAL A 28 4.92 -2.64 17.80
C VAL A 28 6.16 -2.95 16.94
N PRO A 29 7.39 -2.76 17.46
CA PRO A 29 8.60 -3.18 16.77
C PRO A 29 8.60 -4.68 16.50
N ARG A 30 9.09 -5.10 15.33
CA ARG A 30 9.15 -6.53 14.97
C ARG A 30 10.58 -6.95 14.67
N ALA A 31 10.87 -8.24 14.93
CA ALA A 31 12.16 -8.81 14.58
C ALA A 31 12.39 -8.69 13.07
N GLN A 32 13.65 -8.40 12.69
CA GLN A 32 14.09 -8.33 11.29
C GLN A 32 13.40 -7.24 10.45
N GLU A 33 12.82 -6.22 11.09
CA GLU A 33 12.33 -5.06 10.37
C GLU A 33 13.49 -4.32 9.68
N ARG A 34 13.24 -3.85 8.45
CA ARG A 34 14.19 -3.10 7.63
C ARG A 34 13.76 -1.65 7.59
N TYR A 35 14.69 -0.74 7.87
CA TYR A 35 14.42 0.69 7.87
C TYR A 35 14.72 1.33 6.50
N ALA A 36 13.73 2.03 5.97
CA ALA A 36 13.83 2.85 4.77
C ALA A 36 13.89 4.33 5.15
N ALA A 37 15.09 4.83 5.46
CA ALA A 37 15.31 6.19 5.95
C ALA A 37 14.74 7.29 5.04
N ARG A 38 14.71 7.08 3.72
CA ARG A 38 14.16 8.06 2.75
C ARG A 38 12.69 8.41 2.98
N VAL A 39 11.94 7.50 3.60
CA VAL A 39 10.49 7.65 3.80
C VAL A 39 10.09 7.41 5.26
N GLY A 40 11.05 7.25 6.17
CA GLY A 40 10.83 7.07 7.61
C GLY A 40 9.93 5.86 7.92
N THR A 41 10.27 4.68 7.42
CA THR A 41 9.43 3.47 7.58
C THR A 41 10.26 2.24 7.90
N TYR A 42 9.80 1.46 8.88
CA TYR A 42 10.29 0.13 9.21
C TYR A 42 9.30 -0.90 8.66
N THR A 43 9.81 -1.91 7.94
CA THR A 43 8.98 -2.95 7.34
C THR A 43 9.47 -4.34 7.74
N SER A 44 8.55 -5.19 8.18
CA SER A 44 8.78 -6.64 8.32
C SER A 44 7.75 -7.42 7.52
N ASP A 45 8.18 -8.57 6.99
CA ASP A 45 7.36 -9.41 6.10
C ASP A 45 6.90 -10.68 6.81
N ASP A 46 5.67 -11.09 6.52
CA ASP A 46 5.17 -12.43 6.76
C ASP A 46 4.74 -13.02 5.42
N LEU A 47 5.47 -14.07 5.00
CA LEU A 47 5.30 -14.74 3.71
C LEU A 47 4.60 -16.10 3.84
N SER A 48 4.08 -16.44 5.04
CA SER A 48 3.49 -17.76 5.30
C SER A 48 2.11 -17.97 4.67
N GLY A 49 1.41 -16.87 4.36
CA GLY A 49 0.07 -16.87 3.79
C GLY A 49 0.04 -16.85 2.25
N ALA A 50 -1.16 -17.04 1.69
CA ALA A 50 -1.41 -16.98 0.24
C ALA A 50 -1.15 -15.59 -0.37
N LEU A 51 -1.18 -14.54 0.46
CA LEU A 51 -0.80 -13.19 0.10
C LEU A 51 0.12 -12.65 1.20
N PRO A 52 1.31 -12.12 0.88
CA PRO A 52 2.22 -11.56 1.86
C PRO A 52 1.57 -10.49 2.74
N ILE A 53 1.92 -10.46 4.02
CA ILE A 53 1.58 -9.37 4.93
C ILE A 53 2.85 -8.57 5.22
N GLN A 54 2.76 -7.26 5.04
CA GLN A 54 3.80 -6.34 5.46
C GLN A 54 3.33 -5.53 6.66
N ARG A 55 4.11 -5.55 7.73
CA ARG A 55 3.88 -4.72 8.92
C ARG A 55 4.72 -3.47 8.77
N HIS A 56 4.09 -2.31 8.87
CA HIS A 56 4.78 -1.02 8.73
C HIS A 56 4.70 -0.22 10.03
N ARG A 57 5.86 0.19 10.55
CA ARG A 57 5.97 1.18 11.62
C ARG A 57 6.58 2.43 11.03
N PHE A 58 5.98 3.58 11.28
CA PHE A 58 6.37 4.85 10.68
C PHE A 58 7.01 5.74 11.72
N ASP A 59 8.00 6.53 11.31
CA ASP A 59 8.44 7.66 12.11
C ASP A 59 7.34 8.74 12.15
N GLU A 60 7.40 9.59 13.17
CA GLU A 60 6.43 10.68 13.35
C GLU A 60 6.43 11.63 12.13
N ASP A 61 7.61 11.88 11.56
CA ASP A 61 7.87 12.75 10.42
C ASP A 61 7.91 12.03 9.06
N SER A 62 7.47 10.76 9.00
CA SER A 62 7.41 10.00 7.74
C SER A 62 6.69 10.78 6.63
N SER A 63 7.34 10.87 5.47
CA SER A 63 6.84 11.59 4.29
C SER A 63 5.70 10.87 3.56
N LEU A 64 5.32 9.67 4.01
CA LEU A 64 4.27 8.89 3.39
C LEU A 64 2.87 9.42 3.72
N GLN A 65 1.94 9.21 2.79
CA GLN A 65 0.56 9.69 2.90
C GLN A 65 -0.11 9.23 4.21
N PRO A 66 -0.83 10.11 4.94
CA PRO A 66 -1.40 9.79 6.25
C PRO A 66 -2.30 8.55 6.29
N LEU A 67 -3.06 8.28 5.21
CA LEU A 67 -3.90 7.10 5.13
C LEU A 67 -3.09 5.81 5.07
N LEU A 68 -1.96 5.80 4.36
CA LEU A 68 -1.05 4.64 4.31
C LEU A 68 -0.49 4.33 5.70
N ARG A 69 -0.27 5.38 6.49
CA ARG A 69 0.29 5.30 7.85
C ARG A 69 -0.72 4.87 8.91
N SER A 70 -2.01 5.00 8.64
CA SER A 70 -3.08 4.81 9.64
C SER A 70 -4.08 3.70 9.30
N GLN A 71 -4.12 3.23 8.05
CA GLN A 71 -5.09 2.22 7.61
C GLN A 71 -4.39 1.00 6.98
N PRO A 72 -4.93 -0.21 7.20
CA PRO A 72 -4.58 -1.36 6.40
C PRO A 72 -4.88 -1.12 4.92
N HIS A 73 -4.05 -1.64 4.03
CA HIS A 73 -4.20 -1.46 2.59
C HIS A 73 -3.81 -2.72 1.82
N LEU A 74 -4.38 -2.86 0.62
CA LEU A 74 -4.00 -3.88 -0.35
C LEU A 74 -3.14 -3.23 -1.43
N ALA A 75 -1.87 -3.62 -1.50
CA ALA A 75 -0.96 -3.18 -2.54
C ALA A 75 -1.10 -4.09 -3.77
N TYR A 76 -1.06 -3.47 -4.95
CA TYR A 76 -1.04 -4.17 -6.22
C TYR A 76 0.30 -3.95 -6.92
N LYS A 77 0.81 -5.02 -7.54
CA LYS A 77 1.83 -4.91 -8.58
C LYS A 77 1.12 -4.67 -9.90
N VAL A 78 1.58 -3.67 -10.64
CA VAL A 78 1.04 -3.32 -11.95
C VAL A 78 2.04 -3.64 -13.05
N SER A 79 1.54 -3.89 -14.26
CA SER A 79 2.39 -4.12 -15.44
C SER A 79 3.16 -2.87 -15.88
N ASP A 80 2.60 -1.69 -15.61
CA ASP A 80 3.15 -0.38 -15.97
C ASP A 80 2.68 0.66 -14.95
N LEU A 81 3.64 1.31 -14.27
CA LEU A 81 3.35 2.31 -13.22
C LEU A 81 2.82 3.62 -13.81
N ASP A 82 3.38 4.07 -14.93
CA ASP A 82 3.01 5.33 -15.56
C ASP A 82 1.59 5.23 -16.16
N ALA A 83 1.25 4.09 -16.75
CA ALA A 83 -0.10 3.82 -17.24
C ALA A 83 -1.13 3.60 -16.12
N ALA A 84 -0.69 3.12 -14.95
CA ALA A 84 -1.57 2.93 -13.79
C ALA A 84 -1.87 4.24 -13.05
N TRP A 85 -0.96 5.22 -13.12
CA TRP A 85 -1.11 6.52 -12.50
C TRP A 85 -1.87 7.47 -13.43
N PRO A 86 -2.82 8.28 -12.95
CA PRO A 86 -3.38 9.34 -13.77
C PRO A 86 -2.26 10.33 -14.12
N ALA A 87 -1.97 10.49 -15.41
CA ALA A 87 -1.21 11.65 -15.88
C ALA A 87 -1.90 12.90 -15.33
N THR A 88 -1.19 13.68 -14.52
CA THR A 88 -1.73 14.93 -13.98
C THR A 88 -2.06 15.89 -15.12
N SER A 89 -3.33 16.31 -15.18
CA SER A 89 -3.72 17.61 -15.75
C SER A 89 -3.36 18.72 -14.76
#